data_AF-A0A7K4FRA5-F1
#
_entry.id   AF-A0A7K4FRA5-F1
#
_cell.length_a   1.000
_cell.length_b   1.000
_cell.length_c   1.000
_cell.angle_alpha   90.00
_cell.angle_beta   90.00
_cell.angle_gamma   90.00
#
_symmetry.space_group_name_H-M   'P 1'
#
loop_
_entity.id
_entity.type
_entity.pdbx_description
1 polymer ?
#
loop_
_entity_poly.entity_id
_entity_poly.type
_entity_poly.pdbx_seq_one_letter_code
_entity_poly.pdbx_strand_id
1 'polypeptide(L)'
;MIKMHKSIVVEGLGRGGPYAHAVIAGETVYISGQTGQNENNQKDFKAQFRASMEKIEKIAESAGKSTKDIVKIGVYISDKSYFKEMNEVFGEYFKDSPPARTTLVSGFVADGILVEIDAVLH
;
A
#
# COMPACT_ATOMS: atom_id res chain seq x y z
N MET A 1 -27.61 14.65 -1.56
CA MET A 1 -27.22 13.39 -0.88
C MET A 1 -25.97 13.67 -0.07
N ILE A 2 -25.99 13.42 1.24
CA ILE A 2 -24.80 13.51 2.08
C ILE A 2 -23.92 12.31 1.72
N LYS A 3 -22.71 12.53 1.22
CA LYS A 3 -21.77 11.43 0.97
C LYS A 3 -21.44 10.79 2.32
N MET A 4 -21.68 9.48 2.43
CA MET A 4 -21.33 8.68 3.61
C MET A 4 -19.82 8.37 3.71
N HIS A 5 -19.01 8.92 2.80
CA HIS A 5 -17.58 8.69 2.74
C HIS A 5 -16.84 9.94 2.21
N LYS A 6 -15.55 10.07 2.59
CA LYS A 6 -14.65 11.13 2.13
C LYS A 6 -13.49 10.52 1.34
N SER A 7 -13.29 10.97 0.11
CA SER A 7 -12.12 10.57 -0.69
C SER A 7 -10.90 11.41 -0.31
N ILE A 8 -9.74 10.78 -0.23
CA ILE A 8 -8.43 11.41 -0.01
C ILE A 8 -7.63 11.31 -1.30
N VAL A 9 -7.14 12.46 -1.76
CA VAL A 9 -6.17 12.57 -2.85
C VAL A 9 -5.02 13.41 -2.32
N VAL A 10 -3.91 12.76 -1.97
CA VAL A 10 -2.68 13.42 -1.52
C VAL A 10 -2.05 14.20 -2.67
N GLU A 11 -1.79 15.49 -2.47
CA GLU A 11 -1.14 16.35 -3.45
C GLU A 11 0.32 15.90 -3.69
N GLY A 12 0.78 15.94 -4.94
CA GLY A 12 2.13 15.51 -5.32
C GLY A 12 2.36 13.99 -5.29
N LEU A 13 1.37 13.19 -4.89
CA LEU A 13 1.42 11.73 -4.98
C LEU A 13 0.74 11.26 -6.26
N GLY A 14 1.48 10.54 -7.10
CA GLY A 14 0.98 10.04 -8.39
C GLY A 14 -0.01 8.87 -8.26
N ARG A 15 -0.97 8.79 -9.18
CA ARG A 15 -1.93 7.68 -9.33
C ARG A 15 -2.03 7.22 -10.78
N GLY A 16 -2.28 5.93 -10.99
CA GLY A 16 -2.34 5.32 -12.33
C GLY A 16 -3.72 5.36 -13.01
N GLY A 17 -4.75 5.93 -12.38
CA GLY A 17 -6.12 5.88 -12.90
C GLY A 17 -7.14 6.71 -12.11
N PRO A 18 -8.44 6.59 -12.44
CA PRO A 18 -9.51 7.40 -11.87
C PRO A 18 -9.99 6.88 -10.50
N TYR A 19 -9.08 6.77 -9.54
CA TYR A 19 -9.35 6.35 -8.16
C TYR A 19 -8.77 7.35 -7.14
N ALA A 20 -9.26 7.27 -5.89
CA ALA A 20 -8.71 8.03 -4.77
C ALA A 20 -7.55 7.28 -4.12
N HIS A 21 -6.59 7.99 -3.51
CA HIS A 21 -5.53 7.33 -2.74
C HIS A 21 -6.12 6.57 -1.54
N ALA A 22 -7.14 7.14 -0.90
CA ALA A 22 -7.94 6.44 0.09
C ALA A 22 -9.40 6.92 0.11
N VAL A 23 -10.25 6.14 0.77
CA VAL A 23 -11.62 6.52 1.14
C VAL A 23 -11.80 6.30 2.64
N ILE A 24 -12.29 7.33 3.33
CA ILE A 24 -12.71 7.27 4.73
C ILE A 24 -14.22 7.01 4.74
N ALA A 25 -14.65 5.92 5.39
CA ALA A 25 -16.06 5.57 5.58
C ALA A 25 -16.30 5.24 7.06
N GLY A 26 -16.95 6.15 7.79
CA GLY A 26 -16.98 6.09 9.25
C GLY A 26 -15.58 6.24 9.83
N GLU A 27 -15.17 5.29 10.69
CA GLU A 27 -13.84 5.25 11.31
C GLU A 27 -12.81 4.46 10.48
N THR A 28 -13.27 3.77 9.42
CA THR A 28 -12.41 2.92 8.60
C THR A 28 -11.84 3.69 7.41
N VAL A 29 -10.55 3.48 7.14
CA VAL A 29 -9.86 4.03 5.98
C VAL A 29 -9.44 2.89 5.05
N TYR A 30 -9.85 2.98 3.79
CA TYR A 30 -9.47 2.04 2.74
C TYR A 30 -8.45 2.71 1.84
N ILE A 31 -7.21 2.21 1.83
CA ILE A 31 -6.12 2.71 0.98
C ILE A 31 -6.06 1.86 -0.29
N SER A 32 -6.08 2.54 -1.44
CA SER A 32 -5.91 1.90 -2.75
C SER A 32 -4.50 1.33 -2.92
N GLY A 33 -4.32 0.39 -3.85
CA GLY A 33 -3.03 -0.20 -4.17
C GLY A 33 -1.93 0.83 -4.41
N GLN A 34 -0.82 0.69 -3.68
CA GLN A 34 0.39 1.49 -3.81
C GLN A 34 1.51 0.62 -4.38
N THR A 35 2.12 1.10 -5.48
CA THR A 35 3.27 0.45 -6.11
C THR A 35 4.56 1.19 -5.74
N GLY A 36 5.68 0.48 -5.80
CA GLY A 36 6.99 0.99 -5.41
C GLY A 36 7.81 1.62 -6.54
N GLN A 37 7.26 1.70 -7.75
CA GLN A 37 8.01 2.23 -8.88
C GLN A 37 8.32 3.71 -8.72
N ASN A 38 9.47 4.09 -9.26
CA ASN A 38 9.93 5.46 -9.43
C ASN A 38 10.46 5.67 -10.86
N GLU A 39 10.81 6.90 -11.20
CA GLU A 39 11.29 7.29 -12.54
C GLU A 39 12.52 6.51 -13.02
N ASN A 40 13.27 5.88 -12.10
CA ASN A 40 14.47 5.10 -12.38
C ASN A 40 14.19 3.59 -12.54
N ASN A 41 12.93 3.16 -12.58
CA ASN A 41 12.53 1.75 -12.63
C ASN A 41 13.24 0.90 -11.57
N GLN A 42 13.07 1.28 -10.30
CA GLN A 42 13.63 0.59 -9.13
C GLN A 42 13.50 -0.94 -9.25
N LYS A 43 14.57 -1.64 -9.61
CA LYS A 43 14.56 -3.09 -9.86
C LYS A 43 14.68 -3.94 -8.58
N ASP A 44 15.00 -3.30 -7.46
CA ASP A 44 15.13 -3.97 -6.18
C ASP A 44 13.76 -4.12 -5.52
N PHE A 45 13.39 -5.37 -5.20
CA PHE A 45 12.09 -5.68 -4.63
C PHE A 45 11.88 -4.99 -3.27
N LYS A 46 12.86 -5.11 -2.36
CA LYS A 46 12.72 -4.53 -1.01
C LYS A 46 12.57 -3.02 -1.07
N ALA A 47 13.27 -2.38 -1.99
CA ALA A 47 13.22 -0.95 -2.16
C ALA A 47 11.88 -0.49 -2.78
N GLN A 48 11.28 -1.25 -3.71
CA GLN A 48 9.89 -1.02 -4.13
C GLN A 48 8.89 -1.24 -2.98
N PHE A 49 9.10 -2.27 -2.15
CA PHE A 49 8.23 -2.52 -1.00
C PHE A 49 8.25 -1.32 -0.04
N ARG A 50 9.43 -0.82 0.32
CA ARG A 50 9.58 0.35 1.20
C ARG A 50 8.94 1.60 0.59
N ALA A 51 9.18 1.85 -0.70
CA ALA A 51 8.54 2.96 -1.40
C ALA A 51 7.00 2.85 -1.39
N SER A 52 6.44 1.64 -1.53
CA SER A 52 4.99 1.42 -1.42
C SER A 52 4.48 1.75 -0.02
N MET A 53 5.19 1.30 1.02
CA MET A 53 4.85 1.60 2.42
C MET A 53 4.98 3.09 2.77
N GLU A 54 5.98 3.79 2.24
CA GLU A 54 6.12 5.25 2.40
C GLU A 54 4.94 6.02 1.80
N LYS A 55 4.40 5.55 0.66
CA LYS A 55 3.18 6.11 0.08
C LYS A 55 1.96 5.83 0.97
N ILE A 56 1.83 4.60 1.47
CA ILE A 56 0.76 4.22 2.43
C ILE A 56 0.81 5.11 3.68
N GLU A 57 2.00 5.36 4.22
CA GLU A 57 2.18 6.23 5.39
C GLU A 57 1.68 7.65 5.12
N LYS A 58 2.12 8.29 4.01
CA LYS A 58 1.63 9.63 3.62
C LYS A 58 0.12 9.69 3.42
N ILE A 59 -0.48 8.62 2.89
CA ILE A 59 -1.93 8.51 2.70
C ILE A 59 -2.64 8.37 4.05
N ALA A 60 -2.12 7.55 4.96
CA ALA A 60 -2.63 7.38 6.31
C ALA A 60 -2.59 8.71 7.08
N GLU A 61 -1.46 9.42 7.03
CA GLU A 61 -1.29 10.75 7.65
C GLU A 61 -2.32 11.75 7.10
N SER A 62 -2.54 11.75 5.79
CA SER A 62 -3.56 12.60 5.14
C SER A 62 -5.00 12.26 5.55
N ALA A 63 -5.22 11.06 6.09
CA ALA A 63 -6.47 10.62 6.68
C ALA A 63 -6.53 10.81 8.22
N GLY A 64 -5.50 11.38 8.84
CA GLY A 64 -5.40 11.55 10.30
C GLY A 64 -5.11 10.26 11.05
N LYS A 65 -4.48 9.28 10.38
CA LYS A 65 -4.12 7.94 10.89
C LYS A 65 -2.62 7.69 10.69
N SER A 66 -2.15 6.52 11.08
CA SER A 66 -0.79 6.03 10.91
C SER A 66 -0.76 4.59 10.41
N THR A 67 0.41 4.10 10.01
CA THR A 67 0.59 2.67 9.64
C THR A 67 0.35 1.71 10.81
N LYS A 68 0.34 2.19 12.06
CA LYS A 68 -0.01 1.39 13.25
C LYS A 68 -1.50 1.06 13.33
N ASP A 69 -2.33 1.83 12.64
CA ASP A 69 -3.78 1.63 12.60
C ASP A 69 -4.19 0.59 11.54
N ILE A 70 -3.24 0.03 10.79
CA ILE A 70 -3.51 -1.00 9.78
C ILE A 70 -3.97 -2.28 10.47
N VAL A 71 -5.18 -2.73 10.11
CA VAL A 71 -5.79 -3.97 10.61
C VAL A 71 -5.79 -5.08 9.56
N LYS A 72 -5.75 -4.73 8.27
CA LYS A 72 -5.64 -5.65 7.14
C LYS A 72 -4.73 -5.06 6.07
N ILE A 73 -3.86 -5.90 5.51
CA ILE A 73 -2.97 -5.54 4.41
C ILE A 73 -3.02 -6.60 3.29
N GLY A 74 -3.09 -6.15 2.04
CA GLY A 74 -2.92 -6.99 0.85
C GLY A 74 -1.53 -6.76 0.28
N VAL A 75 -0.79 -7.84 0.01
CA VAL A 75 0.54 -7.78 -0.60
C VAL A 75 0.56 -8.62 -1.86
N TYR A 76 0.63 -7.98 -3.01
CA TYR A 76 0.66 -8.66 -4.30
C TYR A 76 2.09 -8.61 -4.83
N ILE A 77 2.68 -9.75 -5.19
CA ILE A 77 4.06 -9.84 -5.69
C ILE A 77 4.08 -10.38 -7.12
N SER A 78 5.04 -9.92 -7.93
CA SER A 78 5.15 -10.33 -9.35
C SER A 78 5.60 -11.78 -9.51
N ASP A 79 6.45 -12.26 -8.60
CA ASP A 79 7.04 -13.60 -8.65
C ASP A 79 7.15 -14.19 -7.24
N LYS A 80 6.93 -15.50 -7.13
CA LYS A 80 7.00 -16.23 -5.84
C LYS A 80 8.38 -16.16 -5.19
N SER A 81 9.45 -15.97 -5.96
CA SER A 81 10.82 -15.86 -5.46
C SER A 81 11.00 -14.69 -4.49
N TYR A 82 10.20 -13.63 -4.64
CA TYR A 82 10.23 -12.48 -3.73
C TYR A 82 9.56 -12.73 -2.38
N PHE A 83 8.90 -13.88 -2.17
CA PHE A 83 8.17 -14.13 -0.93
C PHE A 83 9.06 -14.07 0.32
N LYS A 84 10.30 -14.57 0.23
CA LYS A 84 11.25 -14.50 1.34
C LYS A 84 11.62 -13.04 1.66
N GLU A 85 12.05 -12.29 0.65
CA GLU A 85 12.43 -10.89 0.80
C GLU A 85 11.28 -10.01 1.28
N MET A 86 10.06 -10.30 0.82
CA MET A 86 8.82 -9.68 1.27
C MET A 86 8.61 -9.88 2.77
N ASN A 87 8.76 -11.10 3.28
CA ASN A 87 8.61 -11.35 4.72
C ASN A 87 9.68 -10.64 5.56
N GLU A 88 10.91 -10.56 5.06
CA GLU A 88 11.99 -9.84 5.73
C GLU A 88 11.65 -8.35 5.88
N VAL A 89 11.31 -7.67 4.78
CA VAL A 89 10.97 -6.24 4.83
C VAL A 89 9.63 -5.98 5.54
N PHE A 90 8.64 -6.86 5.39
CA PHE A 90 7.36 -6.76 6.11
C PHE A 90 7.56 -6.80 7.63
N GLY A 91 8.46 -7.68 8.10
CA GLY A 91 8.83 -7.79 9.50
C GLY A 91 9.56 -6.56 10.06
N GLU A 92 10.08 -5.68 9.22
CA GLU A 92 10.64 -4.39 9.67
C GLU A 92 9.53 -3.42 10.11
N TYR A 93 8.37 -3.46 9.45
CA TYR A 93 7.22 -2.57 9.73
C TYR A 93 6.29 -3.13 10.82
N PHE A 94 6.14 -4.45 10.90
CA PHE A 94 5.09 -5.09 11.72
C PHE A 94 5.64 -6.18 12.65
N LYS A 95 6.45 -5.79 13.65
CA LYS A 95 7.09 -6.73 14.60
C LYS A 95 6.15 -7.25 15.68
N ASP A 96 5.55 -6.34 16.44
CA ASP A 96 4.89 -6.71 17.71
C ASP A 96 3.40 -7.04 17.53
N SER A 97 2.75 -6.42 16.55
CA SER A 97 1.31 -6.58 16.29
C SER A 97 1.04 -6.51 14.78
N PRO A 98 1.26 -7.60 14.04
CA PRO A 98 1.04 -7.60 12.60
C PRO A 98 -0.46 -7.58 12.25
N PRO A 99 -0.86 -6.86 11.17
CA PRO A 99 -2.23 -6.90 10.68
C PRO A 99 -2.57 -8.28 10.10
N ALA A 100 -3.86 -8.53 9.89
CA ALA A 100 -4.26 -9.61 9.00
C ALA A 100 -3.61 -9.38 7.62
N ARG A 101 -3.07 -10.42 6.99
CA ARG A 101 -2.37 -10.31 5.70
C ARG A 101 -2.85 -11.34 4.69
N THR A 102 -2.98 -10.91 3.44
CA THR A 102 -3.10 -11.81 2.28
C THR A 102 -1.92 -11.55 1.36
N THR A 103 -1.28 -12.60 0.86
CA THR A 103 -0.22 -12.47 -0.15
C THR A 103 -0.55 -13.34 -1.35
N LEU A 104 -0.49 -12.75 -2.55
CA LEU A 104 -0.73 -13.45 -3.81
C LEU A 104 0.39 -13.15 -4.81
N VAL A 105 0.65 -14.08 -5.71
CA VAL A 105 1.43 -13.83 -6.92
C VAL A 105 0.47 -13.32 -8.00
N SER A 106 0.78 -12.19 -8.63
CA SER A 106 -0.11 -11.53 -9.61
C SER A 106 0.66 -10.89 -10.77
N GLY A 107 -0.02 -10.75 -11.92
CA GLY A 107 0.37 -9.77 -12.93
C GLY A 107 -0.04 -8.35 -12.50
N PHE A 108 0.65 -7.34 -13.02
CA PHE A 108 0.40 -5.93 -12.70
C PHE A 108 0.01 -5.12 -13.94
N VAL A 109 -0.55 -3.93 -13.70
CA VAL A 109 -1.06 -3.04 -14.74
C VAL A 109 0.02 -2.35 -15.58
N ALA A 110 1.27 -2.33 -15.10
CA ALA A 110 2.40 -1.73 -15.79
C ALA A 110 3.67 -2.57 -15.60
N ASP A 111 4.55 -2.51 -16.60
CA ASP A 111 5.83 -3.23 -16.58
C ASP A 111 6.74 -2.73 -15.46
N GLY A 112 7.48 -3.65 -14.85
CA GLY A 112 8.47 -3.37 -13.81
C GLY A 112 7.91 -3.19 -12.41
N ILE A 113 6.59 -3.34 -12.19
CA ILE A 113 6.02 -3.40 -10.85
C ILE A 113 6.40 -4.77 -10.28
N LEU A 114 7.07 -4.77 -9.12
CA LEU A 114 7.44 -6.00 -8.43
C LEU A 114 6.50 -6.31 -7.27
N VAL A 115 5.90 -5.27 -6.69
CA VAL A 115 4.97 -5.34 -5.57
C VAL A 115 3.92 -4.23 -5.64
N GLU A 116 2.70 -4.57 -5.23
CA GLU A 116 1.61 -3.62 -4.96
C GLU A 116 1.00 -3.94 -3.59
N ILE A 117 0.68 -2.90 -2.81
CA ILE A 117 0.19 -3.05 -1.44
C ILE A 117 -1.08 -2.22 -1.24
N ASP A 118 -2.14 -2.84 -0.74
CA ASP A 118 -3.33 -2.17 -0.22
C ASP A 118 -3.43 -2.30 1.30
N ALA A 119 -4.20 -1.42 1.94
CA ALA A 119 -4.37 -1.45 3.39
C ALA A 119 -5.76 -0.99 3.82
N VAL A 120 -6.23 -1.55 4.94
CA VAL A 120 -7.40 -1.08 5.69
C VAL A 120 -6.93 -0.68 7.08
N LEU A 121 -7.29 0.54 7.48
CA LEU A 121 -6.98 1.10 8.79
C LEU A 121 -8.27 1.29 9.58
N HIS A 122 -8.20 1.13 10.90
CA HIS A 122 -9.34 1.38 11.80
C HIS A 122 -9.00 2.36 12.91
#